data_AF-A0A1G4B9N1-F1
#
_entry.id   AF-A0A1G4B9N1-F1
#
_cell.length_a   1.000
_cell.length_b   1.000
_cell.length_c   1.000
_cell.angle_alpha   90.00
_cell.angle_beta   90.00
_cell.angle_gamma   90.00
#
_symmetry.space_group_name_H-M   'P 1'
#
loop_
_entity.id
_entity.type
_entity.pdbx_description
1 polymer ?
#
loop_
_entity_poly.entity_id
_entity_poly.type
_entity_poly.pdbx_seq_one_letter_code
_entity_poly.pdbx_strand_id
1 'polypeptide(L)'
;MDLHSVKDKVVVLTGAASGIGRATAQLLASRGVLLSLADIQGLALETLGRELEDLQQHLFKDEAPRKPPLTTVLYVRSQTACNEWLSKTVAHFDGRPIFSAANLAGVINPSITLERGSIRNVTDSEFD
;
A
#
# COMPACT_ATOMS: atom_id res chain seq x y z
N MET A 1 -13.97 23.97 -4.22
CA MET A 1 -13.10 22.82 -3.94
C MET A 1 -13.75 22.04 -2.81
N ASP A 2 -14.06 20.77 -3.03
CA ASP A 2 -14.57 19.93 -1.94
C ASP A 2 -13.41 19.62 -0.98
N LEU A 3 -13.56 20.03 0.29
CA LEU A 3 -12.54 19.89 1.33
C LEU A 3 -12.32 18.42 1.74
N HIS A 4 -13.15 17.49 1.23
CA HIS A 4 -13.19 16.07 1.62
C HIS A 4 -12.71 15.08 0.55
N SER A 5 -12.23 15.55 -0.61
CA SER A 5 -11.80 14.65 -1.69
C SER A 5 -10.40 14.08 -1.50
N VAL A 6 -10.26 12.76 -1.68
CA VAL A 6 -8.97 12.03 -1.67
C VAL A 6 -8.29 11.99 -3.05
N LYS A 7 -8.97 12.46 -4.10
CA LYS A 7 -8.42 12.50 -5.45
C LYS A 7 -7.14 13.34 -5.50
N ASP A 8 -6.15 12.90 -6.27
CA ASP A 8 -4.85 13.56 -6.43
C ASP A 8 -4.00 13.66 -5.14
N LYS A 9 -4.42 12.99 -4.06
CA LYS A 9 -3.67 12.89 -2.81
C LYS A 9 -2.75 11.68 -2.84
N VAL A 10 -1.59 11.81 -2.20
CA VAL A 10 -0.63 10.71 -2.05
C VAL A 10 -1.00 9.87 -0.84
N VAL A 11 -1.28 8.58 -1.04
CA VAL A 11 -1.55 7.62 0.03
C VAL A 11 -0.56 6.47 -0.04
N VAL A 12 -0.03 6.10 1.11
CA VAL A 12 0.94 5.00 1.24
C VAL A 12 0.31 3.77 1.88
N LEU A 13 0.57 2.58 1.35
CA LEU A 13 0.02 1.32 1.85
C LEU A 13 1.12 0.28 2.03
N THR A 14 1.18 -0.36 3.20
CA THR A 14 1.97 -1.59 3.40
C THR A 14 1.06 -2.81 3.29
N GLY A 15 1.60 -3.98 2.94
CA GLY A 15 0.79 -5.19 2.73
C GLY A 15 -0.09 -5.12 1.48
N ALA A 16 0.32 -4.34 0.48
CA ALA A 16 -0.50 -3.99 -0.67
C ALA A 16 -0.71 -5.13 -1.67
N ALA A 17 0.16 -6.15 -1.70
CA ALA A 17 0.17 -7.11 -2.81
C ALA A 17 -0.98 -8.12 -2.77
N SER A 18 -1.70 -8.24 -1.65
CA SER A 18 -2.75 -9.27 -1.48
C SER A 18 -3.86 -8.85 -0.52
N GLY A 19 -4.90 -9.67 -0.43
CA GLY A 19 -5.97 -9.56 0.57
C GLY A 19 -6.59 -8.16 0.66
N ILE A 20 -6.75 -7.69 1.91
CA ILE A 20 -7.33 -6.37 2.20
C ILE A 20 -6.47 -5.25 1.59
N GLY A 21 -5.14 -5.33 1.67
CA GLY A 21 -4.26 -4.30 1.11
C GLY A 21 -4.42 -4.12 -0.40
N ARG A 22 -4.53 -5.23 -1.15
CA ARG A 22 -4.82 -5.17 -2.60
C ARG A 22 -6.17 -4.55 -2.89
N ALA A 23 -7.21 -4.98 -2.17
CA ALA A 23 -8.55 -4.43 -2.33
C ALA A 23 -8.61 -2.93 -1.99
N THR A 24 -7.91 -2.49 -0.93
CA THR A 24 -7.78 -1.08 -0.57
C THR A 24 -7.06 -0.29 -1.67
N ALA A 25 -5.96 -0.81 -2.21
CA ALA A 25 -5.23 -0.17 -3.30
C ALA A 25 -6.10 0.01 -4.55
N GLN A 26 -6.84 -1.02 -4.96
CA GLN A 26 -7.77 -0.96 -6.09
C GLN A 26 -8.88 0.08 -5.88
N LEU A 27 -9.46 0.12 -4.69
CA LEU A 27 -10.51 1.07 -4.34
C LEU A 27 -10.02 2.52 -4.28
N LEU A 28 -8.79 2.76 -3.82
CA LEU A 28 -8.20 4.10 -3.82
C LEU A 28 -7.79 4.52 -5.24
N ALA A 29 -7.26 3.59 -6.04
CA ALA A 29 -6.89 3.86 -7.43
C ALA A 29 -8.10 4.32 -8.25
N SER A 30 -9.24 3.64 -8.10
CA SER A 30 -10.50 4.01 -8.79
C SER A 30 -11.06 5.37 -8.36
N ARG A 31 -10.58 5.93 -7.24
CA ARG A 31 -10.89 7.28 -6.76
C ARG A 31 -9.85 8.33 -7.16
N GLY A 32 -8.88 7.98 -8.01
CA GLY A 32 -7.85 8.88 -8.52
C GLY A 32 -6.80 9.25 -7.47
N VAL A 33 -6.62 8.41 -6.45
CA VAL A 33 -5.56 8.57 -5.45
C VAL A 33 -4.20 8.22 -6.07
N LEU A 34 -3.16 8.94 -5.69
CA LEU A 34 -1.78 8.64 -6.05
C LEU A 34 -1.21 7.65 -5.04
N LEU A 35 -0.78 6.48 -5.49
CA LEU A 35 -0.48 5.35 -4.58
C LEU A 35 1.00 5.05 -4.48
N SER A 36 1.48 4.91 -3.25
CA SER A 36 2.75 4.25 -2.95
C SER A 36 2.47 2.93 -2.23
N LEU A 37 2.87 1.83 -2.85
CA LEU A 37 2.51 0.47 -2.46
C LEU A 37 3.77 -0.27 -2.02
N ALA A 38 3.71 -0.82 -0.81
CA ALA A 38 4.79 -1.57 -0.20
C ALA A 38 4.31 -2.97 0.19
N ASP A 39 5.12 -3.96 -0.14
CA ASP A 39 4.91 -5.36 0.24
C ASP A 39 6.23 -6.14 0.17
N ILE A 40 6.31 -7.28 0.83
CA ILE A 40 7.45 -8.20 0.70
C ILE A 40 7.34 -9.06 -0.59
N GLN A 41 6.13 -9.24 -1.11
CA GLN A 41 5.85 -10.07 -2.28
C GLN A 41 6.04 -9.29 -3.59
N GLY A 42 7.30 -9.16 -4.04
CA GLY A 42 7.65 -8.31 -5.18
C GLY A 42 6.90 -8.58 -6.49
N LEU A 43 6.74 -9.84 -6.90
CA LEU A 43 6.06 -10.18 -8.17
C LEU A 43 4.56 -9.82 -8.14
N ALA A 44 3.88 -10.12 -7.02
CA ALA A 44 2.47 -9.79 -6.84
C ALA A 44 2.28 -8.26 -6.75
N LEU A 45 3.21 -7.57 -6.08
CA LEU A 45 3.22 -6.11 -5.97
C LEU A 45 3.42 -5.44 -7.34
N GLU A 46 4.36 -5.92 -8.15
CA GLU A 46 4.62 -5.41 -9.50
C GLU A 46 3.41 -5.60 -10.40
N THR A 47 2.79 -6.80 -10.36
CA THR A 47 1.56 -7.10 -11.12
C THR A 47 0.45 -6.12 -10.75
N LEU A 48 0.23 -5.92 -9.44
CA LEU A 48 -0.76 -4.95 -8.97
C LEU A 48 -0.43 -3.52 -9.44
N GLY A 49 0.84 -3.10 -9.38
CA GLY A 49 1.25 -1.77 -9.85
C GLY A 49 0.82 -1.50 -11.29
N ARG A 50 1.04 -2.47 -12.19
CA ARG A 50 0.63 -2.39 -13.59
C ARG A 50 -0.89 -2.38 -13.74
N GLU A 51 -1.60 -3.29 -13.06
CA GLU A 51 -3.08 -3.34 -13.07
C GLU A 51 -3.70 -1.99 -12.67
N LEU A 52 -3.13 -1.33 -11.66
CA LEU A 52 -3.64 -0.05 -11.16
C LEU A 52 -3.28 1.12 -12.07
N GLU A 53 -2.09 1.10 -12.67
CA GLU A 53 -1.72 2.08 -13.70
C GLU A 53 -2.71 2.02 -14.88
N ASP A 54 -2.95 0.83 -15.43
CA ASP A 54 -3.89 0.62 -16.54
C ASP A 54 -5.31 1.07 -16.16
N LEU A 55 -5.76 0.72 -14.95
CA LEU A 55 -7.06 1.14 -14.43
C LEU A 55 -7.17 2.67 -14.35
N GLN A 56 -6.16 3.36 -13.83
CA GLN A 56 -6.18 4.81 -13.70
C GLN A 56 -6.10 5.52 -15.05
N GLN A 57 -5.28 5.01 -15.98
CA GLN A 57 -5.23 5.50 -17.35
C GLN A 57 -6.60 5.36 -18.03
N HIS A 58 -7.31 4.25 -17.81
CA HIS A 58 -8.64 4.04 -18.36
C HIS A 58 -9.70 4.97 -17.75
N LEU A 59 -9.80 5.02 -16.42
CA LEU A 59 -10.84 5.77 -15.71
C LEU A 59 -10.69 7.29 -15.83
N PHE A 60 -9.45 7.78 -15.95
CA PHE A 60 -9.12 9.21 -15.98
C PHE A 60 -8.48 9.64 -17.31
N LYS A 61 -8.77 8.95 -18.42
CA LYS A 61 -8.18 9.17 -19.75
C LYS A 61 -8.32 10.60 -20.30
N ASP A 62 -9.36 11.32 -19.88
CA ASP A 62 -9.65 12.69 -20.34
C ASP A 62 -8.99 13.76 -19.44
N GLU A 63 -8.21 13.34 -18.44
CA GLU A 63 -7.46 14.20 -17.53
C GLU A 63 -5.97 14.20 -17.88
N ALA A 64 -5.21 15.11 -17.24
CA ALA A 64 -3.75 15.10 -17.36
C ALA A 64 -3.19 13.73 -16.88
N PRO A 65 -2.17 13.18 -17.57
CA PRO A 65 -1.55 11.93 -17.18
C PRO A 65 -1.12 11.94 -15.72
N ARG A 66 -1.51 10.89 -15.00
CA ARG A 66 -1.13 10.66 -13.60
C ARG A 66 0.19 9.92 -13.56
N LYS A 67 1.00 10.17 -12.54
CA LYS A 67 2.17 9.32 -12.29
C LYS A 67 1.71 7.90 -11.94
N PRO A 68 2.42 6.87 -12.42
CA PRO A 68 2.09 5.49 -12.09
C PRO A 68 2.24 5.26 -10.58
N PRO A 69 1.55 4.26 -10.02
CA PRO A 69 1.79 3.82 -8.64
C PRO A 69 3.27 3.53 -8.39
N LEU A 70 3.81 4.00 -7.26
CA LEU A 70 5.15 3.63 -6.83
C LEU A 70 5.07 2.28 -6.12
N THR A 71 5.73 1.25 -6.64
CA THR A 71 5.87 -0.03 -5.95
C THR A 71 7.23 -0.14 -5.27
N THR A 72 7.29 -0.63 -4.03
CA THR A 72 8.55 -0.87 -3.32
C THR A 72 8.50 -2.21 -2.58
N VAL A 73 9.43 -3.10 -2.91
CA VAL A 73 9.64 -4.30 -2.07
C VAL A 73 10.18 -3.84 -0.73
N LEU A 74 9.38 -4.01 0.32
CA LEU A 74 9.66 -3.41 1.62
C LEU A 74 9.45 -4.40 2.75
N TYR A 75 10.47 -4.50 3.60
CA TYR A 75 10.36 -5.16 4.87
C TYR A 75 10.05 -4.19 6.01
N VAL A 76 8.82 -4.20 6.51
CA VAL A 76 8.33 -3.18 7.47
C VAL A 76 9.04 -3.22 8.83
N ARG A 77 9.73 -4.32 9.20
CA ARG A 77 10.57 -4.36 10.41
C ARG A 77 11.85 -3.51 10.29
N SER A 78 12.21 -3.05 9.09
CA SER A 78 13.37 -2.19 8.86
C SER A 78 12.98 -0.71 8.84
N GLN A 79 13.27 0.00 9.93
CA GLN A 79 13.00 1.44 10.02
C GLN A 79 13.71 2.23 8.91
N THR A 80 14.97 1.89 8.62
CA THR A 80 15.74 2.53 7.53
C THR A 80 15.03 2.36 6.19
N ALA A 81 14.60 1.14 5.86
CA ALA A 81 13.91 0.88 4.60
C ALA A 81 12.56 1.61 4.52
N CYS A 82 11.82 1.69 5.63
CA CYS A 82 10.59 2.49 5.70
C CYS A 82 10.85 3.97 5.45
N ASN A 83 11.90 4.55 6.07
CA ASN A 83 12.26 5.95 5.86
C ASN A 83 12.65 6.22 4.40
N GLU A 84 13.46 5.35 3.80
CA GLU A 84 13.85 5.46 2.39
C GLU A 84 12.64 5.36 1.45
N TRP A 85 11.69 4.47 1.74
CA TRP A 85 10.45 4.33 0.97
C TRP A 85 9.59 5.60 1.04
N LEU A 86 9.46 6.23 2.21
CA LEU A 86 8.74 7.49 2.36
C LEU A 86 9.43 8.63 1.61
N SER A 87 10.77 8.73 1.68
CA SER A 87 11.53 9.71 0.90
C SER A 87 11.38 9.50 -0.60
N LYS A 88 11.46 8.26 -1.08
CA LYS A 88 11.21 7.89 -2.49
C LYS A 88 9.78 8.23 -2.91
N THR A 89 8.80 8.04 -2.03
CA THR A 89 7.40 8.38 -2.28
C THR A 89 7.22 9.87 -2.54
N VAL A 90 7.77 10.72 -1.65
CA VAL A 90 7.68 12.18 -1.81
C VAL A 90 8.39 12.63 -3.08
N ALA A 91 9.58 12.09 -3.38
CA ALA A 91 10.30 12.39 -4.61
C ALA A 91 9.54 11.95 -5.87
N HIS A 92 8.98 10.74 -5.87
CA HIS A 92 8.21 10.20 -6.99
C HIS A 92 7.00 11.07 -7.32
N PHE A 93 6.32 11.62 -6.32
CA PHE A 93 5.16 12.49 -6.51
C PHE A 93 5.47 14.00 -6.46
N ASP A 94 6.64 14.41 -6.95
CA ASP A 94 7.04 15.82 -7.16
C ASP A 94 7.00 16.67 -5.88
N GLY A 95 7.41 16.09 -4.76
CA GLY A 95 7.44 16.78 -3.46
C GLY A 95 6.08 16.90 -2.79
N ARG A 96 5.02 16.29 -3.32
CA ARG A 96 3.69 16.31 -2.69
C ARG A 96 3.76 15.64 -1.30
N PRO A 97 3.12 16.23 -0.28
CA PRO A 97 3.06 15.63 1.05
C PRO A 97 2.24 14.34 1.01
N ILE A 98 2.65 13.37 1.82
CA ILE A 98 1.84 12.17 2.10
C ILE A 98 0.60 12.61 2.85
N PHE A 99 -0.57 12.32 2.30
CA PHE A 99 -1.86 12.69 2.87
C PHE A 99 -2.34 11.67 3.90
N SER A 100 -2.11 10.39 3.65
CA SER A 100 -2.56 9.31 4.54
C SER A 100 -1.71 8.06 4.38
N ALA A 101 -1.77 7.18 5.38
CA ALA A 101 -1.11 5.89 5.41
C ALA A 101 -2.09 4.79 5.84
N ALA A 102 -2.02 3.64 5.20
CA ALA A 102 -2.68 2.42 5.65
C ALA A 102 -1.62 1.35 5.98
N ASN A 103 -1.46 1.08 7.28
CA ASN A 103 -0.53 0.07 7.78
C ASN A 103 -1.22 -1.30 7.81
N LEU A 104 -1.22 -2.01 6.67
CA LEU A 104 -1.97 -3.27 6.52
C LEU A 104 -1.08 -4.52 6.46
N ALA A 105 0.26 -4.35 6.39
CA ALA A 105 1.16 -5.48 6.50
C ALA A 105 1.00 -6.20 7.85
N GLY A 106 0.83 -7.52 7.80
CA GLY A 106 0.72 -8.36 8.98
C GLY A 106 0.97 -9.82 8.62
N VAL A 107 1.52 -10.56 9.57
CA VAL A 107 1.68 -12.02 9.49
C VAL A 107 0.80 -12.64 10.56
N ILE A 108 0.20 -13.78 10.22
CA ILE A 108 -0.60 -14.57 11.16
C ILE A 108 -0.03 -15.97 11.25
N ASN A 109 0.15 -16.47 12.46
CA ASN A 109 0.54 -17.85 12.69
C ASN A 109 -0.64 -18.79 12.34
N PRO A 110 -0.41 -19.97 11.73
CA PRO A 110 -1.45 -20.96 11.47
C PRO A 110 -2.35 -21.29 12.67
N SER A 111 -1.81 -21.22 13.88
CA SER A 111 -2.50 -21.56 15.14
C SER A 111 -3.46 -20.48 15.65
N ILE A 112 -3.44 -19.27 15.06
CA ILE A 112 -4.15 -18.10 15.61
C ILE A 112 -5.67 -18.25 15.65
N THR A 113 -6.24 -19.21 14.91
CA THR A 113 -7.69 -19.51 14.88
C THR A 113 -8.07 -20.89 15.40
N LEU A 114 -7.09 -21.72 15.78
CA LEU A 114 -7.35 -23.12 16.10
C LEU A 114 -7.97 -23.33 17.48
N GLU A 115 -7.57 -22.53 18.48
CA GLU A 115 -8.05 -22.67 19.86
C GLU A 115 -8.54 -21.36 20.48
N ARG A 116 -9.54 -21.45 21.37
CA ARG A 116 -10.06 -20.29 22.10
C ARG A 116 -8.97 -19.72 23.00
N GLY A 117 -8.55 -18.50 22.71
CA GLY A 117 -7.51 -17.81 23.47
C GLY A 117 -6.09 -18.03 22.93
N SER A 118 -5.93 -18.67 21.77
CA SER A 118 -4.65 -18.81 21.05
C SER A 118 -3.87 -17.50 21.04
N ILE A 119 -4.49 -16.40 20.60
CA ILE A 119 -3.84 -15.07 20.56
C ILE A 119 -3.27 -14.60 21.90
N ARG A 120 -3.85 -15.02 23.04
CA ARG A 120 -3.40 -14.63 24.39
C ARG A 120 -2.28 -15.54 24.92
N ASN A 121 -2.14 -16.72 24.35
CA ASN A 121 -1.22 -17.76 24.80
C ASN A 121 0.05 -17.83 23.93
N VAL A 122 0.07 -17.11 22.81
CA VAL A 122 1.17 -17.08 21.85
C VAL A 122 2.27 -16.13 22.34
N THR A 123 3.52 -16.56 22.20
CA THR A 123 4.72 -15.75 22.52
C THR A 123 5.25 -15.02 21.28
N ASP A 124 5.97 -13.90 21.47
CA ASP A 124 6.43 -13.04 20.36
C ASP A 124 7.26 -13.79 19.29
N SER A 125 8.02 -14.81 19.69
CA SER A 125 8.82 -15.64 18.78
C SER A 125 8.01 -16.40 17.72
N GLU A 126 6.70 -16.51 17.91
CA GLU A 126 5.81 -17.18 16.95
C GLU A 126 5.37 -16.28 15.79
N PHE A 127 5.79 -15.00 15.79
CA PHE A 127 5.49 -14.02 14.75
C PHE A 127 6.74 -13.55 13.98
N ASP A 128 7.91 -14.12 14.26
CA ASP A 128 9.20 -13.72 13.67
C ASP A 128 9.53 -14.36 12.31
#